data_AF-A0A0V1Q0K4-F1
#
_entry.id   AF-A0A0V1Q0K4-F1
#
_cell.length_a   1.000
_cell.length_b   1.000
_cell.length_c   1.000
_cell.angle_alpha   90.00
_cell.angle_beta   90.00
_cell.angle_gamma   90.00
#
_symmetry.space_group_name_H-M   'P 1'
#
loop_
_entity.id
_entity.type
_entity.pdbx_description
1 polymer ?
#
loop_
_entity_poly.entity_id
_entity_poly.type
_entity_poly.pdbx_seq_one_letter_code
_entity_poly.pdbx_strand_id
1 'polypeptide(L)'
;MIRNLGCRSKGLTTALKIRWNSSSTQNRPELLSLLPGKRTINKILFDNDSRLSYKKVIPILDSVYSNIETPENIILPKYVKSNDLMLCKQILASIRSTTNSINKNLVLLENELVEQAAELGNNDAITILAFESIENKETSKEDYKYANTLIDNLTKLKHPLVFKMAGDLAFKKGYHNQAEVYWLQFIELELNTILASQVYANLGIYYFNYLKPRPDLTKAELYLKKSIKFGELDKYTIQAHYYLGQLYSMTDPILSKYHLEISASKGLKESFPSLGFLEMNIFKNYSKSLEWFKLGVESSNDLSCMIGQFDCFINLENLVQADGIYRNLVAVHNKINAARNRKNIPKDMQKAMETNESLLNLFFTTRSGSIKSLPSYHL
;
A
#
# COMPACT_ATOMS: atom_id res chain seq x y z
N MET A 1 -12.01 -44.52 -14.63
CA MET A 1 -13.49 -44.60 -14.55
C MET A 1 -13.92 -43.41 -13.70
N ILE A 2 -14.49 -42.33 -14.21
CA ILE A 2 -15.85 -42.13 -14.79
C ILE A 2 -15.72 -41.01 -15.85
N ARG A 3 -15.77 -41.30 -17.15
CA ARG A 3 -16.90 -41.21 -18.11
C ARG A 3 -17.58 -39.82 -18.25
N ASN A 4 -17.34 -39.25 -19.44
CA ASN A 4 -18.22 -38.44 -20.28
C ASN A 4 -19.60 -38.06 -19.72
N LEU A 5 -19.83 -36.76 -19.60
CA LEU A 5 -21.14 -36.14 -19.81
C LEU A 5 -20.98 -34.98 -20.80
N GLY A 6 -21.28 -35.26 -22.06
CA GLY A 6 -21.68 -34.23 -23.01
C GLY A 6 -23.19 -34.06 -22.92
N CYS A 7 -23.66 -32.84 -22.68
CA CYS A 7 -25.01 -32.44 -23.06
C CYS A 7 -25.07 -30.92 -23.25
N ARG A 8 -25.17 -30.56 -24.54
CA ARG A 8 -26.00 -29.51 -25.17
C ARG A 8 -26.28 -28.20 -24.43
N SER A 9 -25.93 -27.14 -25.16
CA SER A 9 -26.46 -25.78 -25.14
C SER A 9 -27.91 -25.63 -24.68
N LYS A 10 -28.12 -24.78 -23.66
CA LYS A 10 -29.10 -23.69 -23.60
C LYS A 10 -29.02 -23.01 -22.23
N GLY A 11 -28.89 -21.69 -22.23
CA GLY A 11 -28.95 -20.82 -21.05
C GLY A 11 -27.65 -20.07 -20.85
N LEU A 12 -27.57 -18.87 -21.46
CA LEU A 12 -26.49 -17.92 -21.26
C LEU A 12 -26.26 -17.70 -19.75
N THR A 13 -25.04 -17.94 -19.31
CA THR A 13 -24.50 -17.50 -18.03
C THR A 13 -24.48 -15.98 -18.01
N THR A 14 -25.41 -15.37 -17.28
CA THR A 14 -25.38 -13.95 -16.93
C THR A 14 -24.22 -13.73 -15.95
N ALA A 15 -23.05 -13.42 -16.51
CA ALA A 15 -21.91 -12.90 -15.77
C ALA A 15 -22.26 -11.55 -15.11
N LEU A 16 -21.64 -11.29 -13.97
CA LEU A 16 -21.72 -10.07 -13.17
C LEU A 16 -21.75 -8.81 -14.06
N LYS A 17 -22.85 -8.04 -14.05
CA LYS A 17 -22.91 -6.72 -14.68
C LYS A 17 -22.83 -5.63 -13.62
N ILE A 18 -21.65 -5.43 -13.03
CA ILE A 18 -21.33 -4.18 -12.34
C ILE A 18 -20.70 -3.26 -13.39
N ARG A 19 -21.54 -2.62 -14.20
CA ARG A 19 -21.09 -1.76 -15.31
C ARG A 19 -20.89 -0.33 -14.83
N TRP A 20 -19.65 0.14 -14.92
CA TRP A 20 -19.33 1.56 -14.84
C TRP A 20 -19.97 2.28 -16.03
N ASN A 21 -20.94 3.17 -15.77
CA ASN A 21 -21.47 4.04 -16.81
C ASN A 21 -20.34 4.96 -17.32
N SER A 22 -19.85 4.69 -18.52
CA SER A 22 -18.88 5.53 -19.23
C SER A 22 -19.62 6.63 -19.98
N SER A 23 -19.76 7.80 -19.36
CA SER A 23 -20.06 9.04 -20.08
C SER A 23 -18.76 9.76 -20.41
N SER A 24 -18.37 9.74 -21.70
CA SER A 24 -17.66 10.81 -22.43
C SER A 24 -16.76 10.23 -23.53
N THR A 25 -17.21 10.36 -24.78
CA THR A 25 -16.37 10.28 -25.98
C THR A 25 -15.37 11.43 -25.97
N GLN A 26 -14.13 11.19 -25.55
CA GLN A 26 -12.98 12.03 -25.88
C GLN A 26 -11.86 11.15 -26.42
N ASN A 27 -11.30 11.57 -27.57
CA ASN A 27 -10.21 10.93 -28.32
C ASN A 27 -9.22 10.18 -27.41
N ARG A 28 -9.41 8.86 -27.31
CA ARG A 28 -8.52 8.00 -26.55
C ARG A 28 -7.19 7.90 -27.30
N PRO A 29 -6.04 8.20 -26.67
CA PRO A 29 -4.75 8.10 -27.32
C PRO A 29 -4.44 6.65 -27.70
N GLU A 30 -3.69 6.45 -28.78
CA GLU A 30 -3.28 5.13 -29.24
C GLU A 30 -2.52 4.38 -28.14
N LEU A 31 -2.80 3.08 -27.97
CA LEU A 31 -2.22 2.26 -26.92
C LEU A 31 -0.67 2.31 -26.94
N LEU A 32 -0.07 2.26 -28.14
CA LEU A 32 1.39 2.31 -28.30
C LEU A 32 2.02 3.63 -27.86
N SER A 33 1.25 4.73 -27.82
CA SER A 33 1.73 6.02 -27.30
C SER A 33 1.80 6.05 -25.77
N LEU A 34 1.02 5.20 -25.10
CA LEU A 34 0.98 5.11 -23.63
C LEU A 34 1.97 4.09 -23.08
N LEU A 35 2.36 3.11 -23.89
CA LEU A 35 3.23 2.03 -23.50
C LEU A 35 4.71 2.41 -23.66
N PRO A 36 5.62 1.89 -22.81
CA PRO A 36 7.05 2.13 -22.97
C PRO A 36 7.58 1.42 -24.22
N GLY A 37 8.79 1.79 -24.65
CA GLY A 37 9.41 1.21 -25.83
C GLY A 37 9.53 -0.33 -25.75
N LYS A 38 9.50 -0.99 -26.92
CA LYS A 38 9.55 -2.46 -27.08
C LYS A 38 10.63 -3.16 -26.24
N ARG A 39 11.81 -2.56 -26.08
CA ARG A 39 12.91 -3.12 -25.28
C ARG A 39 12.51 -3.27 -23.81
N THR A 40 11.85 -2.27 -23.24
CA THR A 40 11.38 -2.28 -21.85
C THR A 40 10.30 -3.34 -21.66
N ILE A 41 9.35 -3.43 -22.58
CA ILE A 41 8.28 -4.44 -22.50
C ILE A 41 8.83 -5.86 -22.62
N ASN A 42 9.79 -6.10 -23.53
CA ASN A 42 10.46 -7.40 -23.62
C ASN A 42 11.21 -7.77 -22.34
N LYS A 43 11.83 -6.80 -21.66
CA LYS A 43 12.48 -7.03 -20.37
C LYS A 43 11.45 -7.44 -19.32
N ILE A 44 10.35 -6.68 -19.18
CA ILE A 44 9.28 -7.00 -18.22
C ILE A 44 8.64 -8.37 -18.52
N LEU A 45 8.41 -8.68 -19.79
CA LEU A 45 7.90 -10.00 -20.23
C LEU A 45 8.83 -11.13 -19.82
N PHE A 46 10.14 -10.92 -19.92
CA PHE A 46 11.14 -11.89 -19.50
C PHE A 46 11.18 -12.02 -17.97
N ASP A 47 11.17 -10.91 -17.25
CA ASP A 47 11.19 -10.88 -15.78
C ASP A 47 9.93 -11.57 -15.17
N ASN A 48 8.82 -11.61 -15.90
CA ASN A 48 7.57 -12.28 -15.50
C ASN A 48 7.40 -13.70 -16.11
N ASP A 49 8.45 -14.28 -16.69
CA ASP A 49 8.42 -15.61 -17.34
C ASP A 49 7.25 -15.79 -18.33
N SER A 50 6.97 -14.74 -19.12
CA SER A 50 5.83 -14.73 -20.03
C SER A 50 5.96 -15.79 -21.12
N ARG A 51 4.92 -16.62 -21.24
CA ARG A 51 4.75 -17.56 -22.37
C ARG A 51 4.58 -16.84 -23.71
N LEU A 52 4.02 -15.63 -23.71
CA LEU A 52 3.70 -14.86 -24.91
C LEU A 52 4.78 -13.81 -25.17
N SER A 53 5.22 -13.72 -26.42
CA SER A 53 6.15 -12.67 -26.86
C SER A 53 5.42 -11.36 -27.09
N TYR A 54 6.16 -10.24 -27.14
CA TYR A 54 5.64 -8.91 -27.46
C TYR A 54 4.67 -8.89 -28.65
N LYS A 55 5.01 -9.60 -29.74
CA LYS A 55 4.18 -9.66 -30.96
C LYS A 55 2.80 -10.29 -30.71
N LYS A 56 2.66 -11.14 -29.69
CA LYS A 56 1.40 -11.80 -29.31
C LYS A 56 0.67 -11.05 -28.20
N VAL A 57 1.40 -10.38 -27.31
CA VAL A 57 0.82 -9.61 -26.20
C VAL A 57 0.18 -8.32 -26.69
N ILE A 58 0.82 -7.59 -27.60
CA ILE A 58 0.28 -6.32 -28.10
C ILE A 58 -1.11 -6.47 -28.74
N PRO A 59 -1.39 -7.44 -29.63
CA PRO A 59 -2.73 -7.63 -30.17
C PRO A 59 -3.80 -7.92 -29.12
N ILE A 60 -3.44 -8.58 -28.01
CA ILE A 60 -4.36 -8.84 -26.89
C ILE A 60 -4.71 -7.52 -26.22
N LEU A 61 -3.69 -6.75 -25.82
CA LEU A 61 -3.87 -5.46 -25.18
C LEU A 61 -4.64 -4.49 -26.07
N ASP A 62 -4.35 -4.48 -27.37
CA ASP A 62 -4.99 -3.59 -28.35
C ASP A 62 -6.46 -3.96 -28.61
N SER A 63 -6.77 -5.27 -28.69
CA SER A 63 -8.14 -5.76 -28.82
C SER A 63 -9.00 -5.37 -27.61
N VAL A 64 -8.47 -5.52 -26.40
CA VAL A 64 -9.17 -5.13 -25.17
C VAL A 64 -9.26 -3.61 -25.08
N TYR A 65 -8.16 -2.89 -25.33
CA TYR A 65 -8.09 -1.43 -25.21
C TYR A 65 -9.02 -0.70 -26.18
N SER A 66 -9.16 -1.21 -27.40
CA SER A 66 -10.04 -0.64 -28.41
C SER A 66 -11.52 -0.84 -28.08
N ASN A 67 -11.85 -1.88 -27.31
CA ASN A 67 -13.23 -2.28 -27.03
C ASN A 67 -13.63 -2.14 -25.55
N ILE A 68 -12.89 -1.38 -24.72
CA ILE A 68 -13.23 -1.17 -23.29
C ILE A 68 -14.67 -0.65 -23.10
N GLU A 69 -15.18 0.17 -24.03
CA GLU A 69 -16.55 0.70 -23.94
C GLU A 69 -17.61 -0.31 -24.41
N THR A 70 -17.21 -1.32 -25.17
CA THR A 70 -18.06 -2.42 -25.63
C THR A 70 -17.40 -3.78 -25.37
N PRO A 71 -17.35 -4.24 -24.10
CA PRO A 71 -16.68 -5.50 -23.74
C PRO A 71 -17.20 -6.72 -24.50
N GLU A 72 -18.49 -6.71 -24.87
CA GLU A 72 -19.14 -7.79 -25.64
C GLU A 72 -18.51 -8.00 -27.03
N ASN A 73 -17.75 -7.02 -27.54
CA ASN A 73 -17.07 -7.08 -28.84
C ASN A 73 -15.58 -7.47 -28.72
N ILE A 74 -15.08 -7.76 -27.52
CA ILE A 74 -13.69 -8.18 -27.33
C ILE A 74 -13.50 -9.57 -27.93
N ILE A 75 -12.70 -9.68 -29.00
CA ILE A 75 -12.37 -10.94 -29.64
C ILE A 75 -10.93 -11.30 -29.31
N LEU A 76 -10.77 -12.17 -28.31
CA LEU A 76 -9.46 -12.68 -27.94
C LEU A 76 -8.97 -13.75 -28.94
N PRO A 77 -7.68 -13.73 -29.32
CA PRO A 77 -7.11 -14.79 -30.14
C PRO A 77 -7.22 -16.17 -29.47
N LYS A 78 -7.48 -17.23 -30.25
CA LYS A 78 -7.69 -18.61 -29.75
C LYS A 78 -6.54 -19.19 -28.91
N TYR A 79 -5.34 -18.62 -29.00
CA TYR A 79 -4.17 -19.08 -28.26
C TYR A 79 -4.05 -18.47 -26.85
N VAL A 80 -4.90 -17.51 -26.50
CA VAL A 80 -4.90 -16.81 -25.22
C VAL A 80 -5.53 -17.70 -24.16
N LYS A 81 -4.85 -17.83 -23.02
CA LYS A 81 -5.37 -18.46 -21.81
C LYS A 81 -5.67 -17.39 -20.77
N SER A 82 -6.52 -17.74 -19.81
CA SER A 82 -6.91 -16.86 -18.71
C SER A 82 -5.71 -16.34 -17.90
N ASN A 83 -4.69 -17.18 -17.67
CA ASN A 83 -3.44 -16.78 -17.01
C ASN A 83 -2.62 -15.76 -17.81
N ASP A 84 -2.68 -15.79 -19.15
CA ASP A 84 -1.95 -14.81 -19.97
C ASP A 84 -2.54 -13.41 -19.81
N LEU A 85 -3.85 -13.29 -19.58
CA LEU A 85 -4.52 -12.01 -19.32
C LEU A 85 -4.13 -11.44 -17.95
N MET A 86 -4.04 -12.29 -16.93
CA MET A 86 -3.54 -11.88 -15.61
C MET A 86 -2.08 -11.44 -15.66
N LEU A 87 -1.26 -12.11 -16.49
CA LEU A 87 0.11 -11.69 -16.75
C LEU A 87 0.17 -10.35 -17.50
N CYS A 88 -0.71 -10.10 -18.48
CA CYS A 88 -0.86 -8.79 -19.10
C CYS A 88 -1.17 -7.69 -18.07
N LYS A 89 -2.06 -7.96 -17.11
CA LYS A 89 -2.33 -7.05 -16.00
C LYS A 89 -1.10 -6.82 -15.13
N GLN A 90 -0.31 -7.85 -14.82
CA GLN A 90 0.94 -7.73 -14.06
C GLN A 90 1.99 -6.88 -14.80
N ILE A 91 2.08 -7.01 -16.12
CA ILE A 91 2.96 -6.19 -16.97
C ILE A 91 2.57 -4.71 -16.86
N LEU A 92 1.28 -4.38 -17.01
CA LEU A 92 0.80 -3.01 -16.89
C LEU A 92 1.09 -2.42 -15.50
N ALA A 93 0.88 -3.21 -14.44
CA ALA A 93 1.23 -2.82 -13.08
C ALA A 93 2.75 -2.59 -12.91
N SER A 94 3.57 -3.43 -13.52
CA SER A 94 5.04 -3.30 -13.51
C SER A 94 5.48 -2.04 -14.25
N ILE A 95 4.87 -1.74 -15.40
CA ILE A 95 5.09 -0.50 -16.16
C ILE A 95 4.77 0.70 -15.26
N ARG A 96 3.59 0.72 -14.62
CA ARG A 96 3.19 1.78 -13.69
C ARG A 96 4.18 1.97 -12.55
N SER A 97 4.67 0.87 -11.95
CA SER A 97 5.67 0.94 -10.88
C SER A 97 7.02 1.50 -11.36
N THR A 98 7.41 1.18 -12.59
CA THR A 98 8.69 1.62 -13.17
C THR A 98 8.64 3.08 -13.62
N THR A 99 7.51 3.52 -14.19
CA THR A 99 7.34 4.91 -14.67
C THR A 99 6.91 5.87 -13.58
N ASN A 100 6.49 5.34 -12.42
CA ASN A 100 5.90 6.10 -11.32
C ASN A 100 4.78 7.05 -11.78
N SER A 101 4.02 6.64 -12.81
CA SER A 101 2.97 7.45 -13.44
C SER A 101 1.67 6.66 -13.53
N ILE A 102 0.55 7.31 -13.19
CA ILE A 102 -0.77 6.69 -13.21
C ILE A 102 -1.51 7.20 -14.45
N ASN A 103 -1.78 6.31 -15.40
CA ASN A 103 -2.61 6.61 -16.56
C ASN A 103 -4.00 5.96 -16.40
N LYS A 104 -5.06 6.78 -16.39
CA LYS A 104 -6.45 6.31 -16.23
C LYS A 104 -6.84 5.24 -17.25
N ASN A 105 -6.40 5.38 -18.51
CA ASN A 105 -6.77 4.44 -19.56
C ASN A 105 -6.10 3.08 -19.40
N LEU A 106 -4.85 3.06 -18.89
CA LEU A 106 -4.15 1.81 -18.57
C LEU A 106 -4.77 1.12 -17.35
N VAL A 107 -5.26 1.87 -16.37
CA VAL A 107 -6.01 1.31 -15.23
C VAL A 107 -7.32 0.68 -15.69
N LEU A 108 -8.06 1.32 -16.60
CA LEU A 108 -9.27 0.73 -17.17
C LEU A 108 -8.97 -0.55 -17.95
N LEU A 109 -7.86 -0.56 -18.71
CA LEU A 109 -7.37 -1.76 -19.39
C LEU A 109 -7.00 -2.87 -18.40
N GLU A 110 -6.31 -2.55 -17.30
CA GLU A 110 -6.00 -3.51 -16.23
C GLU A 110 -7.28 -4.17 -15.68
N ASN A 111 -8.33 -3.39 -15.43
CA ASN A 111 -9.59 -3.91 -14.89
C ASN A 111 -10.32 -4.81 -15.90
N GLU A 112 -10.42 -4.39 -17.16
CA GLU A 112 -11.07 -5.19 -18.20
C GLU A 112 -10.33 -6.52 -18.43
N LEU A 113 -8.99 -6.52 -18.37
CA LEU A 113 -8.21 -7.76 -18.46
C LEU A 113 -8.56 -8.76 -17.34
N VAL A 114 -8.88 -8.27 -16.13
CA VAL A 114 -9.31 -9.12 -15.02
C VAL A 114 -10.71 -9.67 -15.27
N GLU A 115 -11.64 -8.86 -15.78
CA GLU A 115 -12.99 -9.32 -16.15
C GLU A 115 -12.93 -10.43 -17.20
N GLN A 116 -12.18 -10.21 -18.29
CA GLN A 116 -11.98 -11.21 -19.34
C GLN A 116 -11.28 -12.47 -18.82
N ALA A 117 -10.33 -12.34 -17.88
CA ALA A 117 -9.69 -13.49 -17.24
C ALA A 117 -10.66 -14.31 -16.39
N ALA A 118 -11.58 -13.64 -15.69
CA ALA A 118 -12.61 -14.30 -14.88
C ALA A 118 -13.65 -15.02 -15.75
N GLU A 119 -14.04 -14.43 -16.89
CA GLU A 119 -14.92 -15.10 -17.87
C GLU A 119 -14.29 -16.37 -18.44
N LEU A 120 -12.97 -16.38 -18.61
CA LEU A 120 -12.21 -17.58 -18.99
C LEU A 120 -11.92 -18.54 -17.82
N GLY A 121 -12.47 -18.29 -16.63
CA GLY A 121 -12.40 -19.17 -15.47
C GLY A 121 -11.10 -19.11 -14.66
N ASN A 122 -10.35 -18.00 -14.69
CA ASN A 122 -9.21 -17.84 -13.79
C ASN A 122 -9.65 -17.55 -12.35
N ASN A 123 -9.24 -18.41 -11.41
CA ASN A 123 -9.63 -18.29 -10.01
C ASN A 123 -9.08 -17.02 -9.32
N ASP A 124 -7.89 -16.55 -9.69
CA ASP A 124 -7.33 -15.31 -9.11
C ASP A 124 -8.19 -14.10 -9.51
N ALA A 125 -8.56 -14.02 -10.78
CA ALA A 125 -9.42 -12.98 -11.32
C ALA A 125 -10.82 -13.01 -10.69
N ILE A 126 -11.42 -14.19 -10.59
CA ILE A 126 -12.72 -14.38 -9.90
C ILE A 126 -12.62 -13.92 -8.45
N THR A 127 -11.53 -14.25 -7.76
CA THR A 127 -11.31 -13.82 -6.37
C THR A 127 -11.24 -12.30 -6.26
N ILE A 128 -10.45 -11.64 -7.11
CA ILE A 128 -10.32 -10.18 -7.13
C ILE A 128 -11.68 -9.52 -7.31
N LEU A 129 -12.43 -9.91 -8.34
CA LEU A 129 -13.74 -9.32 -8.64
C LEU A 129 -14.78 -9.59 -7.55
N ALA A 130 -14.76 -10.78 -6.94
CA ALA A 130 -15.69 -11.11 -5.86
C ALA A 130 -15.45 -10.24 -4.62
N PHE A 131 -14.19 -10.02 -4.24
CA PHE A 131 -13.87 -9.15 -3.11
C PHE A 131 -14.11 -7.67 -3.41
N GLU A 132 -13.83 -7.21 -4.63
CA GLU A 132 -14.19 -5.85 -5.07
C GLU A 132 -15.70 -5.59 -4.99
N SER A 133 -16.50 -6.57 -5.41
CA SER A 133 -17.96 -6.52 -5.32
C SER A 133 -18.46 -6.41 -3.87
N ILE A 134 -17.76 -7.01 -2.91
CA ILE A 134 -18.09 -6.93 -1.48
C ILE A 134 -17.63 -5.62 -0.84
N GLU A 135 -16.52 -5.05 -1.29
CA GLU A 135 -16.00 -3.77 -0.81
C GLU A 135 -16.83 -2.59 -1.33
N ASN A 136 -17.36 -2.69 -2.55
CA ASN A 136 -18.16 -1.63 -3.15
C ASN A 136 -19.55 -1.52 -2.50
N LYS A 137 -19.89 -0.30 -2.05
CA LYS A 137 -21.17 0.01 -1.39
C LYS A 137 -22.33 0.12 -2.38
N GLU A 138 -22.04 0.30 -3.66
CA GLU A 138 -23.03 0.46 -4.74
C GLU A 138 -23.45 -0.88 -5.37
N THR A 139 -22.82 -1.98 -4.95
CA THR A 139 -23.12 -3.32 -5.47
C THR A 139 -24.55 -3.74 -5.14
N SER A 140 -25.22 -4.35 -6.13
CA SER A 140 -26.58 -4.87 -5.93
C SER A 140 -26.61 -6.00 -4.90
N LYS A 141 -27.76 -6.20 -4.25
CA LYS A 141 -27.93 -7.29 -3.27
C LYS A 141 -27.75 -8.68 -3.90
N GLU A 142 -28.05 -8.82 -5.19
CA GLU A 142 -27.92 -10.07 -5.92
C GLU A 142 -26.45 -10.37 -6.22
N ASP A 143 -25.72 -9.38 -6.73
CA ASP A 143 -24.28 -9.49 -7.00
C ASP A 143 -23.49 -9.75 -5.71
N TYR A 144 -23.88 -9.09 -4.60
CA TYR A 144 -23.28 -9.35 -3.29
C TYR A 144 -23.45 -10.80 -2.84
N LYS A 145 -24.64 -11.39 -3.02
CA LYS A 145 -24.88 -12.80 -2.68
C LYS A 145 -24.07 -13.71 -3.59
N TYR A 146 -24.05 -13.43 -4.89
CA TYR A 146 -23.29 -14.21 -5.85
C TYR A 146 -21.78 -14.18 -5.57
N ALA A 147 -21.20 -13.01 -5.28
CA ALA A 147 -19.80 -12.86 -4.87
C ALA A 147 -19.47 -13.72 -3.63
N ASN A 148 -20.36 -13.75 -2.63
CA ASN A 148 -20.16 -14.62 -1.46
C ASN A 148 -20.20 -16.11 -1.82
N THR A 149 -21.06 -16.54 -2.75
CA THR A 149 -21.08 -17.94 -3.21
C THR A 149 -19.78 -18.32 -3.93
N LEU A 150 -19.22 -17.40 -4.72
CA LEU A 150 -17.92 -17.60 -5.38
C LEU A 150 -16.79 -17.74 -4.35
N ILE A 151 -16.78 -16.88 -3.34
CA ILE A 151 -15.79 -16.94 -2.26
C ILE A 151 -15.91 -18.26 -1.48
N ASP A 152 -17.12 -18.73 -1.17
CA ASP A 152 -17.32 -20.02 -0.49
C ASP A 152 -16.78 -21.19 -1.34
N ASN A 153 -17.05 -21.18 -2.64
CA ASN A 153 -16.50 -22.18 -3.56
C ASN A 153 -14.97 -22.14 -3.60
N LEU A 154 -14.37 -20.96 -3.71
CA LEU A 154 -12.92 -20.80 -3.76
C LEU A 154 -12.25 -21.15 -2.40
N THR A 155 -12.95 -20.91 -1.28
CA THR A 155 -12.51 -21.33 0.06
C THR A 155 -12.48 -22.85 0.17
N LYS A 156 -13.51 -23.54 -0.33
CA LYS A 156 -13.55 -25.02 -0.39
C LYS A 156 -12.45 -25.60 -1.27
N LEU A 157 -12.10 -24.89 -2.36
CA LEU A 157 -10.96 -25.22 -3.22
C LEU A 157 -9.60 -24.92 -2.59
N LYS A 158 -9.57 -24.31 -1.39
CA LYS A 158 -8.37 -23.83 -0.71
C LYS A 158 -7.50 -22.96 -1.62
N HIS A 159 -8.13 -22.07 -2.37
CA HIS A 159 -7.41 -21.17 -3.25
C HIS A 159 -6.66 -20.10 -2.41
N PRO A 160 -5.32 -19.95 -2.52
CA PRO A 160 -4.54 -19.09 -1.64
C PRO A 160 -5.05 -17.65 -1.61
N LEU A 161 -5.29 -17.04 -2.77
CA LEU A 161 -5.63 -15.62 -2.87
C LEU A 161 -6.89 -15.23 -2.07
N VAL A 162 -7.85 -16.15 -1.92
CA VAL A 162 -9.05 -15.91 -1.10
C VAL A 162 -8.70 -15.60 0.33
N PHE A 163 -7.77 -16.35 0.93
CA PHE A 163 -7.39 -16.17 2.32
C PHE A 163 -6.61 -14.87 2.51
N LYS A 164 -5.73 -14.52 1.56
CA LYS A 164 -5.08 -13.20 1.59
C LYS A 164 -6.10 -12.07 1.53
N MET A 165 -7.01 -12.10 0.56
CA MET A 165 -8.00 -11.04 0.39
C MET A 165 -9.02 -10.98 1.53
N ALA A 166 -9.41 -12.12 2.09
CA ALA A 166 -10.24 -12.20 3.29
C ALA A 166 -9.54 -11.55 4.49
N GLY A 167 -8.25 -11.81 4.68
CA GLY A 167 -7.44 -11.18 5.71
C GLY A 167 -7.34 -9.66 5.52
N ASP A 168 -7.02 -9.22 4.31
CA ASP A 168 -6.90 -7.80 3.96
C ASP A 168 -8.24 -7.06 4.18
N LEU A 169 -9.36 -7.66 3.80
CA LEU A 169 -10.71 -7.11 4.01
C LEU A 169 -11.08 -7.06 5.49
N ALA A 170 -10.83 -8.14 6.24
CA ALA A 170 -11.09 -8.21 7.67
C ALA A 170 -10.30 -7.14 8.42
N PHE A 171 -9.04 -6.95 8.05
CA PHE A 171 -8.17 -5.94 8.63
C PHE A 171 -8.67 -4.51 8.34
N LYS A 172 -9.05 -4.20 7.10
CA LYS A 172 -9.65 -2.91 6.72
C LYS A 172 -10.93 -2.61 7.53
N LYS A 173 -11.72 -3.63 7.85
CA LYS A 173 -12.94 -3.51 8.67
C LYS A 173 -12.70 -3.45 10.18
N GLY A 174 -11.45 -3.57 10.63
CA GLY A 174 -11.09 -3.56 12.06
C GLY A 174 -11.20 -4.92 12.75
N TYR A 175 -11.50 -6.01 12.03
CA TYR A 175 -11.56 -7.37 12.57
C TYR A 175 -10.17 -8.02 12.61
N HIS A 176 -9.25 -7.41 13.36
CA HIS A 176 -7.82 -7.76 13.32
C HIS A 176 -7.52 -9.23 13.68
N ASN A 177 -8.21 -9.81 14.67
CA ASN A 177 -8.00 -11.22 15.04
C ASN A 177 -8.47 -12.20 13.96
N GLN A 178 -9.52 -11.85 13.21
CA GLN A 178 -9.95 -12.68 12.07
C GLN A 178 -8.98 -12.56 10.91
N ALA A 179 -8.40 -11.37 10.69
CA ALA A 179 -7.41 -11.15 9.66
C ALA A 179 -6.18 -12.06 9.85
N GLU A 180 -5.69 -12.18 11.08
CA GLU A 180 -4.62 -13.10 11.44
C GLU A 180 -4.92 -14.55 10.99
N VAL A 181 -6.10 -15.07 11.33
CA VAL A 181 -6.49 -16.45 11.00
C VAL A 181 -6.45 -16.69 9.49
N TYR A 182 -7.01 -15.77 8.69
CA TYR A 182 -6.99 -15.91 7.24
C TYR A 182 -5.57 -15.79 6.67
N TRP A 183 -4.76 -14.87 7.16
CA TRP A 183 -3.36 -14.76 6.73
C TRP A 183 -2.54 -16.00 7.09
N LEU A 184 -2.77 -16.62 8.25
CA LEU A 184 -2.12 -17.89 8.60
C LEU A 184 -2.55 -19.02 7.65
N GLN A 185 -3.84 -19.11 7.31
CA GLN A 185 -4.33 -20.07 6.30
C GLN A 185 -3.72 -19.85 4.92
N PHE A 186 -3.47 -18.60 4.53
CA PHE A 186 -2.71 -18.30 3.30
C PHE A 186 -1.30 -18.90 3.38
N ILE A 187 -0.59 -18.65 4.47
CA ILE A 187 0.81 -19.09 4.64
C ILE A 187 0.92 -20.62 4.68
N GLU A 188 -0.09 -21.33 5.18
CA GLU A 188 -0.15 -22.80 5.11
C GLU A 188 -0.17 -23.33 3.66
N LEU A 189 -0.71 -22.56 2.72
CA LEU A 189 -0.80 -22.92 1.31
C LEU A 189 0.41 -22.41 0.50
N GLU A 190 0.87 -21.20 0.79
CA GLU A 190 2.00 -20.55 0.11
C GLU A 190 3.01 -19.95 1.10
N LEU A 191 4.16 -20.60 1.22
CA LEU A 191 5.18 -20.21 2.20
C LEU A 191 6.24 -19.25 1.65
N ASN A 192 6.56 -19.35 0.35
CA ASN A 192 7.77 -18.79 -0.25
C ASN A 192 7.49 -18.06 -1.58
N THR A 193 6.44 -17.24 -1.62
CA THR A 193 6.06 -16.44 -2.79
C THR A 193 6.16 -14.94 -2.49
N ILE A 194 6.16 -14.10 -3.53
CA ILE A 194 6.08 -12.65 -3.37
C ILE A 194 4.80 -12.26 -2.62
N LEU A 195 3.68 -12.96 -2.89
CA LEU A 195 2.43 -12.78 -2.15
C LEU A 195 2.58 -13.16 -0.67
N ALA A 196 3.29 -14.25 -0.37
CA ALA A 196 3.60 -14.64 1.01
C ALA A 196 4.41 -13.55 1.74
N SER A 197 5.32 -12.85 1.06
CA SER A 197 6.03 -11.71 1.65
C SER A 197 5.08 -10.60 2.14
N GLN A 198 4.05 -10.28 1.35
CA GLN A 198 3.06 -9.27 1.73
C GLN A 198 2.25 -9.74 2.95
N VAL A 199 1.85 -11.00 2.96
CA VAL A 199 1.12 -11.60 4.09
C VAL A 199 1.98 -11.66 5.35
N TYR A 200 3.28 -11.99 5.22
CA TYR A 200 4.23 -11.93 6.33
C TYR A 200 4.41 -10.51 6.87
N ALA A 201 4.46 -9.49 6.02
CA ALA A 201 4.49 -8.09 6.49
C ALA A 201 3.25 -7.77 7.31
N ASN A 202 2.06 -8.12 6.80
CA ASN A 202 0.78 -7.89 7.48
C ASN A 202 0.72 -8.62 8.84
N LEU A 203 1.13 -9.88 8.90
CA LEU A 203 1.23 -10.64 10.16
C LEU A 203 2.23 -9.99 11.13
N GLY A 204 3.40 -9.57 10.64
CA GLY A 204 4.40 -8.88 11.44
C GLY A 204 3.85 -7.61 12.10
N ILE A 205 3.14 -6.78 11.31
CA ILE A 205 2.48 -5.56 11.76
C ILE A 205 1.33 -5.87 12.75
N TYR A 206 0.57 -6.94 12.49
CA TYR A 206 -0.48 -7.42 13.40
C TYR A 206 0.09 -7.74 14.78
N TYR A 207 1.14 -8.58 14.85
CA TYR A 207 1.76 -8.97 16.12
C TYR A 207 2.45 -7.80 16.82
N PHE A 208 2.93 -6.80 16.07
CA PHE A 208 3.55 -5.60 16.61
C PHE A 208 2.53 -4.63 17.25
N ASN A 209 1.36 -4.43 16.63
CA ASN A 209 0.43 -3.35 17.02
C ASN A 209 -0.92 -3.81 17.58
N TYR A 210 -1.46 -4.92 17.08
CA TYR A 210 -2.89 -5.23 17.19
C TYR A 210 -3.19 -6.41 18.11
N LEU A 211 -2.23 -7.31 18.34
CA LEU A 211 -2.41 -8.41 19.28
C LEU A 211 -2.71 -7.89 20.70
N LYS A 212 -3.74 -8.46 21.33
CA LYS A 212 -4.16 -8.16 22.70
C LYS A 212 -3.96 -9.38 23.60
N PRO A 213 -3.65 -9.20 24.91
CA PRO A 213 -3.57 -7.92 25.64
C PRO A 213 -2.28 -7.12 25.38
N ARG A 214 -1.23 -7.76 24.86
CA ARG A 214 0.05 -7.12 24.55
C ARG A 214 0.60 -7.63 23.21
N PRO A 215 1.44 -6.83 22.52
CA PRO A 215 2.17 -7.27 21.33
C PRO A 215 3.05 -8.50 21.56
N ASP A 216 3.24 -9.31 20.52
CA ASP A 216 4.21 -10.41 20.46
C ASP A 216 5.35 -10.00 19.53
N LEU A 217 6.35 -9.33 20.10
CA LEU A 217 7.46 -8.75 19.34
C LEU A 217 8.37 -9.82 18.72
N THR A 218 8.44 -11.02 19.32
CA THR A 218 9.23 -12.14 18.78
C THR A 218 8.59 -12.69 17.50
N LYS A 219 7.27 -12.88 17.50
CA LYS A 219 6.56 -13.25 16.26
C LYS A 219 6.59 -12.13 15.23
N ALA A 220 6.44 -10.88 15.66
CA ALA A 220 6.54 -9.73 14.77
C ALA A 220 7.88 -9.74 14.03
N GLU A 221 9.00 -9.83 14.77
CA GLU A 221 10.34 -9.89 14.20
C GLU A 221 10.49 -11.05 13.20
N LEU A 222 10.05 -12.26 13.58
CA LEU A 222 10.10 -13.45 12.72
C LEU A 222 9.40 -13.21 11.38
N TYR A 223 8.17 -12.70 11.41
CA TYR A 223 7.39 -12.49 10.19
C TYR A 223 7.91 -11.32 9.35
N LEU A 224 8.33 -10.22 9.96
CA LEU A 224 8.93 -9.10 9.23
C LEU A 224 10.22 -9.51 8.51
N LYS A 225 11.07 -10.34 9.15
CA LYS A 225 12.25 -10.94 8.51
C LYS A 225 11.89 -11.84 7.33
N LYS A 226 10.84 -12.67 7.47
CA LYS A 226 10.34 -13.51 6.37
C LYS A 226 9.81 -12.66 5.20
N SER A 227 9.14 -11.56 5.48
CA SER A 227 8.69 -10.62 4.44
C SER A 227 9.86 -10.14 3.60
N ILE A 228 10.93 -9.64 4.23
CA ILE A 228 12.13 -9.17 3.51
C ILE A 228 12.80 -10.31 2.74
N LYS A 229 12.83 -11.53 3.31
CA LYS A 229 13.46 -12.69 2.68
C LYS A 229 12.81 -13.12 1.37
N PHE A 230 11.47 -13.07 1.29
CA PHE A 230 10.72 -13.59 0.14
C PHE A 230 10.14 -12.50 -0.77
N GLY A 231 10.22 -11.23 -0.35
CA GLY A 231 9.67 -10.11 -1.08
C GLY A 231 10.68 -9.43 -1.98
N GLU A 232 10.16 -8.75 -2.99
CA GLU A 232 10.91 -7.72 -3.68
C GLU A 232 10.85 -6.42 -2.88
N LEU A 233 11.67 -5.45 -3.27
CA LEU A 233 11.71 -4.14 -2.61
C LEU A 233 10.46 -3.30 -2.94
N ASP A 234 9.35 -3.66 -2.31
CA ASP A 234 8.03 -3.08 -2.46
C ASP A 234 7.54 -2.38 -1.19
N LYS A 235 6.31 -1.83 -1.22
CA LYS A 235 5.69 -1.15 -0.07
C LYS A 235 5.68 -2.01 1.20
N TYR A 236 5.45 -3.31 1.09
CA TYR A 236 5.33 -4.21 2.24
C TYR A 236 6.69 -4.47 2.88
N THR A 237 7.71 -4.75 2.06
CA THR A 237 9.08 -4.91 2.59
C THR A 237 9.64 -3.61 3.16
N ILE A 238 9.33 -2.45 2.56
CA ILE A 238 9.71 -1.14 3.08
C ILE A 238 9.10 -0.91 4.47
N GLN A 239 7.82 -1.26 4.65
CA GLN A 239 7.18 -1.26 5.96
C GLN A 239 7.83 -2.27 6.90
N ALA A 240 8.19 -3.47 6.43
CA ALA A 240 8.85 -4.47 7.24
C ALA A 240 10.20 -3.99 7.79
N HIS A 241 11.01 -3.32 6.95
CA HIS A 241 12.23 -2.63 7.37
C HIS A 241 11.92 -1.58 8.44
N TYR A 242 10.93 -0.72 8.23
CA TYR A 242 10.57 0.29 9.23
C TYR A 242 10.25 -0.30 10.61
N TYR A 243 9.40 -1.34 10.66
CA TYR A 243 9.03 -1.97 11.93
C TYR A 243 10.19 -2.74 12.59
N LEU A 244 11.07 -3.38 11.82
CA LEU A 244 12.31 -3.94 12.36
C LEU A 244 13.22 -2.84 12.93
N GLY A 245 13.29 -1.70 12.25
CA GLY A 245 13.95 -0.50 12.75
C GLY A 245 13.44 -0.09 14.13
N GLN A 246 12.11 -0.04 14.32
CA GLN A 246 11.51 0.26 15.62
C GLN A 246 11.85 -0.80 16.68
N LEU A 247 11.76 -2.09 16.33
CA LEU A 247 12.07 -3.21 17.24
C LEU A 247 13.50 -3.14 17.79
N TYR A 248 14.47 -2.80 16.94
CA TYR A 248 15.87 -2.79 17.32
C TYR A 248 16.35 -1.47 17.94
N SER A 249 15.52 -0.42 17.96
CA SER A 249 15.92 0.93 18.38
C SER A 249 16.64 1.00 19.73
N MET A 250 16.26 0.13 20.68
CA MET A 250 16.86 0.05 22.01
C MET A 250 17.80 -1.14 22.22
N THR A 251 17.62 -2.22 21.46
CA THR A 251 18.38 -3.48 21.63
C THR A 251 19.63 -3.54 20.75
N ASP A 252 19.53 -3.06 19.52
CA ASP A 252 20.63 -2.94 18.56
C ASP A 252 20.44 -1.68 17.69
N PRO A 253 20.89 -0.51 18.19
CA PRO A 253 20.74 0.76 17.47
C PRO A 253 21.41 0.79 16.09
N ILE A 254 22.48 0.00 15.89
CA ILE A 254 23.19 -0.07 14.59
C ILE A 254 22.31 -0.80 13.58
N LEU A 255 21.76 -1.95 13.97
CA LEU A 255 20.82 -2.69 13.13
C LEU A 255 19.52 -1.91 12.90
N SER A 256 19.02 -1.21 13.93
CA SER A 256 17.88 -0.29 13.82
C SER A 256 18.12 0.75 12.73
N LYS A 257 19.27 1.43 12.79
CA LYS A 257 19.68 2.42 11.80
C LYS A 257 19.73 1.86 10.39
N TYR A 258 20.32 0.68 10.20
CA TYR A 258 20.36 0.01 8.89
C TYR A 258 18.96 -0.16 8.30
N HIS A 259 18.02 -0.69 9.09
CA HIS A 259 16.65 -0.90 8.63
C HIS A 259 15.90 0.41 8.35
N LEU A 260 16.04 1.41 9.23
CA LEU A 260 15.42 2.73 9.07
C LEU A 260 15.99 3.52 7.88
N GLU A 261 17.28 3.40 7.59
CA GLU A 261 17.92 4.02 6.41
C GLU A 261 17.37 3.43 5.12
N ILE A 262 17.14 2.12 5.06
CA ILE A 262 16.51 1.48 3.90
C ILE A 262 15.10 2.03 3.70
N SER A 263 14.26 2.05 4.74
CA SER A 263 12.88 2.53 4.61
C SER A 263 12.81 4.03 4.29
N ALA A 264 13.67 4.85 4.90
CA ALA A 264 13.79 6.29 4.61
C ALA A 264 14.26 6.55 3.17
N SER A 265 15.25 5.79 2.67
CA SER A 265 15.77 5.94 1.30
C SER A 265 14.72 5.66 0.21
N LYS A 266 13.66 4.93 0.56
CA LYS A 266 12.51 4.64 -0.31
C LYS A 266 11.34 5.60 -0.09
N GLY A 267 11.56 6.67 0.67
CA GLY A 267 10.60 7.74 0.88
C GLY A 267 9.47 7.39 1.86
N LEU A 268 9.64 6.37 2.71
CA LEU A 268 8.67 6.10 3.78
C LEU A 268 8.80 7.19 4.85
N LYS A 269 7.82 8.10 4.86
CA LYS A 269 7.84 9.34 5.64
C LYS A 269 7.96 9.12 7.15
N GLU A 270 7.33 8.07 7.64
CA GLU A 270 7.33 7.65 9.04
C GLU A 270 8.75 7.30 9.55
N SER A 271 9.67 6.97 8.63
CA SER A 271 11.06 6.64 8.97
C SER A 271 11.88 7.87 9.34
N PHE A 272 11.57 9.04 8.77
CA PHE A 272 12.37 10.27 8.97
C PHE A 272 12.45 10.70 10.44
N PRO A 273 11.32 10.86 11.18
CA PRO A 273 11.41 11.21 12.60
C PRO A 273 12.13 10.13 13.40
N SER A 274 11.84 8.85 13.13
CA SER A 274 12.44 7.72 13.84
C SER A 274 13.98 7.70 13.69
N LEU A 275 14.47 7.87 12.47
CA LEU A 275 15.90 7.91 12.17
C LEU A 275 16.55 9.19 12.71
N GLY A 276 15.89 10.34 12.58
CA GLY A 276 16.35 11.60 13.15
C GLY A 276 16.51 11.51 14.67
N PHE A 277 15.51 11.00 15.39
CA PHE A 277 15.59 10.81 16.84
C PHE A 277 16.63 9.75 17.23
N LEU A 278 16.81 8.69 16.45
CA LEU A 278 17.86 7.70 16.69
C LEU A 278 19.26 8.32 16.58
N GLU A 279 19.52 9.06 15.51
CA GLU A 279 20.80 9.77 15.29
C GLU A 279 21.06 10.81 16.36
N MET A 280 20.04 11.57 16.78
CA MET A 280 20.17 12.59 17.83
C MET A 280 20.35 11.98 19.22
N ASN A 281 19.50 11.04 19.60
CA ASN A 281 19.42 10.60 20.99
C ASN A 281 20.45 9.52 21.33
N ILE A 282 20.72 8.60 20.41
CA ILE A 282 21.64 7.48 20.63
C ILE A 282 23.02 7.78 20.08
N PHE A 283 23.12 8.19 18.81
CA PHE A 283 24.42 8.43 18.16
C PHE A 283 24.98 9.84 18.39
N LYS A 284 24.20 10.75 18.98
CA LYS A 284 24.55 12.16 19.22
C LYS A 284 25.02 12.90 17.96
N ASN A 285 24.53 12.52 16.79
CA ASN A 285 24.86 13.16 15.52
C ASN A 285 23.78 14.18 15.14
N TYR A 286 23.86 15.37 15.74
CA TYR A 286 22.87 16.43 15.56
C TYR A 286 22.81 16.95 14.11
N SER A 287 23.95 17.04 13.41
CA SER A 287 23.99 17.49 12.02
C SER A 287 23.25 16.53 11.08
N LYS A 288 23.52 15.23 11.18
CA LYS A 288 22.83 14.22 10.36
C LYS A 288 21.36 14.07 10.76
N SER A 289 21.06 14.14 12.06
CA SER A 289 19.69 14.15 12.55
C SER A 289 18.87 15.31 11.96
N LEU A 290 19.46 16.51 11.90
CA LEU A 290 18.84 17.69 11.31
C LEU A 290 18.48 17.49 9.83
N GLU A 291 19.33 16.81 9.05
CA GLU A 291 19.03 16.48 7.65
C GLU A 291 17.79 15.60 7.52
N TRP A 292 17.69 14.55 8.35
CA TRP A 292 16.51 13.68 8.36
C TRP A 292 15.24 14.42 8.75
N PHE A 293 15.32 15.28 9.76
CA PHE A 293 14.17 16.09 10.15
C PHE A 293 13.77 17.11 9.08
N LYS A 294 14.72 17.73 8.36
CA LYS A 294 14.41 18.58 7.20
C LYS A 294 13.63 17.84 6.13
N LEU A 295 14.07 16.64 5.76
CA LEU A 295 13.35 15.79 4.81
C LEU A 295 11.91 15.48 5.27
N GLY A 296 11.71 15.20 6.56
CA GLY A 296 10.37 14.95 7.12
C GLY A 296 9.45 16.18 7.10
N VAL A 297 9.98 17.37 7.37
CA VAL A 297 9.24 18.63 7.29
C VAL A 297 8.90 18.97 5.83
N GLU A 298 9.86 18.85 4.91
CA GLU A 298 9.65 19.14 3.49
C GLU A 298 8.67 18.16 2.82
N SER A 299 8.69 16.88 3.22
CA SER A 299 7.88 15.82 2.60
C SER A 299 6.43 15.78 3.11
N SER A 300 6.20 16.07 4.40
CA SER A 300 4.88 15.90 5.04
C SER A 300 4.50 16.98 6.04
N ASN A 301 5.33 18.01 6.22
CA ASN A 301 5.14 18.99 7.29
C ASN A 301 4.99 18.29 8.66
N ASP A 302 5.81 17.26 8.88
CA ASP A 302 5.74 16.40 10.07
C ASP A 302 6.14 17.17 11.33
N LEU A 303 5.22 17.20 12.30
CA LEU A 303 5.38 17.97 13.54
C LEU A 303 6.50 17.41 14.42
N SER A 304 6.65 16.07 14.46
CA SER A 304 7.72 15.43 15.25
C SER A 304 9.09 15.80 14.68
N CYS A 305 9.21 15.90 13.37
CA CYS A 305 10.41 16.39 12.70
C CYS A 305 10.67 17.87 13.00
N MET A 306 9.66 18.75 13.01
CA MET A 306 9.86 20.15 13.41
C MET A 306 10.39 20.27 14.84
N ILE A 307 9.82 19.49 15.77
CA ILE A 307 10.31 19.43 17.16
C ILE A 307 11.77 18.93 17.19
N GLY A 308 12.09 17.90 16.40
CA GLY A 308 13.45 17.40 16.25
C GLY A 308 14.42 18.45 15.69
N GLN A 309 14.02 19.25 14.70
CA GLN A 309 14.83 20.36 14.20
C GLN A 309 15.12 21.40 15.29
N PHE A 310 14.11 21.75 16.08
CA PHE A 310 14.28 22.65 17.21
C PHE A 310 15.32 22.09 18.19
N ASP A 311 15.15 20.85 18.63
CA ASP A 311 16.06 20.19 19.57
C ASP A 311 17.50 20.14 18.99
N CYS A 312 17.67 19.82 17.69
CA CYS A 312 18.97 19.85 17.02
C CYS A 312 19.60 21.26 17.00
N PHE A 313 18.83 22.30 16.68
CA PHE A 313 19.38 23.67 16.63
C PHE A 313 19.78 24.19 18.01
N ILE A 314 19.06 23.82 19.07
CA ILE A 314 19.46 24.12 20.44
C ILE A 314 20.79 23.45 20.78
N ASN A 315 20.95 22.15 20.47
CA ASN A 315 22.18 21.41 20.75
C ASN A 315 23.37 21.87 19.88
N LEU A 316 23.11 22.45 18.71
CA LEU A 316 24.11 23.08 17.84
C LEU A 316 24.35 24.56 18.17
N GLU A 317 23.76 25.08 19.25
CA GLU A 317 23.85 26.48 19.70
C GLU A 317 23.38 27.51 18.65
N ASN A 318 22.59 27.09 17.65
CA ASN A 318 22.04 27.96 16.62
C ASN A 318 20.67 28.50 17.05
N LEU A 319 20.69 29.43 17.99
CA LEU A 319 19.47 29.99 18.60
C LEU A 319 18.59 30.74 17.61
N VAL A 320 19.16 31.34 16.56
CA VAL A 320 18.41 32.07 15.53
C VAL A 320 17.49 31.13 14.74
N GLN A 321 18.02 29.98 14.31
CA GLN A 321 17.23 28.99 13.59
C GLN A 321 16.24 28.27 14.53
N ALA A 322 16.65 27.97 15.76
CA ALA A 322 15.75 27.42 16.77
C ALA A 322 14.54 28.34 17.03
N ASP A 323 14.77 29.65 17.09
CA ASP A 323 13.72 30.67 17.24
C ASP A 323 12.75 30.67 16.06
N GLY A 324 13.25 30.56 14.82
CA GLY A 324 12.43 30.42 13.63
C GLY A 324 11.50 29.20 13.68
N ILE A 325 12.03 28.04 14.09
CA ILE A 325 11.22 26.82 14.26
C ILE A 325 10.21 26.97 15.39
N TYR A 326 10.59 27.57 16.52
CA TYR A 326 9.68 27.84 17.63
C TYR A 326 8.47 28.69 17.20
N ARG A 327 8.69 29.79 16.45
CA ARG A 327 7.59 30.61 15.92
C ARG A 327 6.65 29.82 15.01
N ASN A 328 7.21 28.92 14.18
CA ASN A 328 6.41 28.02 13.35
C ASN A 328 5.55 27.07 14.18
N LEU A 329 6.12 26.46 15.24
CA LEU A 329 5.39 25.58 16.16
C LEU A 329 4.25 26.32 16.88
N VAL A 330 4.49 27.56 17.33
CA VAL A 330 3.45 28.43 17.91
C VAL A 330 2.35 28.74 16.87
N ALA A 331 2.72 29.05 15.64
CA ALA A 331 1.74 29.30 14.56
C ALA A 331 0.88 28.06 14.27
N VAL A 332 1.46 26.85 14.28
CA VAL A 332 0.72 25.60 14.14
C VAL A 332 -0.22 25.38 15.34
N HIS A 333 0.25 25.59 16.56
CA HIS A 333 -0.56 25.47 17.77
C HIS A 333 -1.79 26.40 17.74
N ASN A 334 -1.59 27.67 17.37
CA ASN A 334 -2.67 28.64 17.24
C ASN A 334 -3.68 28.25 16.14
N LYS A 335 -3.22 27.69 15.01
CA LYS A 335 -4.11 27.19 13.94
C LYS A 335 -4.97 26.03 14.42
N ILE A 336 -4.42 25.09 15.20
CA ILE A 336 -5.17 23.96 15.77
C ILE A 336 -6.25 24.47 16.73
N ASN A 337 -5.89 25.40 17.63
CA ASN A 337 -6.83 26.01 18.58
C ASN A 337 -7.96 26.78 17.87
N ALA A 338 -7.65 27.53 16.80
CA ALA A 338 -8.65 28.23 16.01
C ALA A 338 -9.57 27.27 15.24
N ALA A 339 -9.02 26.16 14.71
CA ALA A 339 -9.79 25.17 13.97
C ALA A 339 -10.79 24.42 14.86
N ARG A 340 -10.45 24.18 16.14
CA ARG A 340 -11.30 23.51 17.15
C ARG A 340 -12.67 24.16 17.32
N ASN A 341 -12.77 25.48 17.11
CA ASN A 341 -14.01 26.23 17.24
C ASN A 341 -14.99 26.02 16.06
N ARG A 342 -14.61 25.25 15.04
CA ARG A 342 -15.46 24.95 13.87
C ARG A 342 -16.31 23.70 14.12
N LYS A 343 -17.62 23.81 13.89
CA LYS A 343 -18.59 22.74 14.21
C LYS A 343 -18.54 21.50 13.29
N ASN A 344 -17.83 21.54 12.16
CA ASN A 344 -17.82 20.46 11.17
C ASN A 344 -16.38 20.06 10.77
N ILE A 345 -15.72 19.25 11.59
CA ILE A 345 -14.40 18.69 11.26
C ILE A 345 -14.55 17.17 11.04
N PRO A 346 -14.02 16.60 9.95
CA PRO A 346 -13.99 15.14 9.75
C PRO A 346 -13.30 14.40 10.91
N LYS A 347 -13.79 13.22 11.28
CA LYS A 347 -13.28 12.43 12.43
C LYS A 347 -11.77 12.14 12.35
N ASP A 348 -11.26 11.84 11.16
CA ASP A 348 -9.84 11.56 10.98
C ASP A 348 -8.96 12.79 11.22
N MET A 349 -9.45 13.97 10.83
CA MET A 349 -8.78 15.24 11.11
C MET A 349 -8.83 15.57 12.60
N GLN A 350 -9.92 15.26 13.30
CA GLN A 350 -10.01 15.44 14.75
C GLN A 350 -8.94 14.61 15.48
N LYS A 351 -8.81 13.32 15.15
CA LYS A 351 -7.81 12.44 15.76
C LYS A 351 -6.37 12.92 15.51
N ALA A 352 -6.09 13.38 14.29
CA ALA A 352 -4.78 13.94 13.95
C ALA A 352 -4.50 15.25 14.71
N MET A 353 -5.51 16.12 14.85
CA MET A 353 -5.41 17.36 15.64
C MET A 353 -5.14 17.06 17.12
N GLU A 354 -5.86 16.13 17.74
CA GLU A 354 -5.66 15.72 19.14
C GLU A 354 -4.25 15.17 19.38
N THR A 355 -3.74 14.37 18.44
CA THR A 355 -2.37 13.84 18.51
C THR A 355 -1.34 14.96 18.43
N ASN A 356 -1.49 15.88 17.47
CA ASN A 356 -0.60 17.02 17.30
C ASN A 356 -0.66 18.01 18.47
N GLU A 357 -1.84 18.25 19.02
CA GLU A 357 -2.02 19.08 20.23
C GLU A 357 -1.30 18.46 21.42
N SER A 358 -1.45 17.15 21.62
CA SER A 358 -0.74 16.42 22.69
C SER A 358 0.77 16.54 22.54
N LEU A 359 1.31 16.41 21.32
CA LEU A 359 2.73 16.58 21.03
C LEU A 359 3.21 18.02 21.29
N LEU A 360 2.44 19.02 20.87
CA LEU A 360 2.77 20.43 21.10
C LEU A 360 2.75 20.79 22.59
N ASN A 361 1.73 20.32 23.32
CA ASN A 361 1.65 20.54 24.76
C ASN A 361 2.84 19.89 25.49
N LEU A 362 3.22 18.68 25.10
CA LEU A 362 4.43 18.04 25.61
C LEU A 362 5.69 18.84 25.26
N PHE A 363 5.79 19.33 24.04
CA PHE A 363 6.90 20.18 23.60
C PHE A 363 7.04 21.43 24.46
N PHE A 364 5.99 22.25 24.57
CA PHE A 364 6.04 23.52 25.30
C PHE A 364 6.30 23.34 26.80
N THR A 365 5.81 22.25 27.40
CA THR A 365 6.08 21.94 28.80
C THR A 365 7.52 21.50 29.03
N THR A 366 8.00 20.53 28.25
CA THR A 366 9.32 19.92 28.46
C THR A 366 10.49 20.79 27.98
N ARG A 367 10.29 21.63 26.94
CA ARG A 367 11.32 22.52 26.38
C ARG A 367 11.25 23.95 26.94
N SER A 368 10.45 24.19 27.98
CA SER A 368 10.25 25.52 28.57
C SER A 368 11.55 26.24 28.94
N GLY A 369 12.57 25.51 29.42
CA GLY A 369 13.90 26.07 29.70
C GLY A 369 14.62 26.57 28.44
N SER A 370 14.70 25.75 27.41
CA SER A 370 15.32 26.11 26.12
C SER A 370 14.55 27.21 25.40
N ILE A 371 13.22 27.24 25.51
CA ILE A 371 12.38 28.30 24.94
C ILE A 371 12.69 29.65 25.59
N LYS A 372 12.93 29.69 26.91
CA LYS A 372 13.29 30.93 27.62
C LYS A 372 14.61 31.53 27.17
N SER A 373 15.53 30.73 26.63
CA SER A 373 16.80 31.22 26.08
C SER A 373 16.70 31.76 24.65
N LEU A 374 15.52 31.72 24.02
CA LEU A 374 15.35 32.18 22.65
C LEU A 374 15.22 33.71 22.55
N PRO A 375 15.74 34.31 21.46
CA PRO A 375 15.62 35.75 21.23
C PRO A 375 14.18 36.28 21.25
N SER A 376 13.20 35.55 20.70
CA SER A 376 11.80 36.00 20.66
C SER A 376 11.05 35.87 21.97
N TYR A 377 11.60 35.20 22.99
CA TYR A 377 10.93 35.06 24.28
C TYR A 377 11.05 36.33 25.15
N HIS A 378 12.06 37.15 24.88
CA HIS A 378 12.33 38.40 25.61
C HIS A 378 11.82 39.65 24.90
N LEU A 379 11.16 39.47 23.75
CA LEU A 379 10.43 40.49 22.99
C LEU A 379 8.94 40.32 23.23
#